data_AF-A0A0U5CF07-F1
#
_entry.id   AF-A0A0U5CF07-F1
#
_cell.length_a   1.000
_cell.length_b   1.000
_cell.length_c   1.000
_cell.angle_alpha   90.00
_cell.angle_beta   90.00
_cell.angle_gamma   90.00
#
_symmetry.space_group_name_H-M   'P 1'
#
loop_
_entity.id
_entity.type
_entity.pdbx_description
1 polymer ?
#
loop_
_entity_poly.entity_id
_entity_poly.type
_entity_poly.pdbx_seq_one_letter_code
_entity_poly.pdbx_strand_id
1 'polypeptide(L)'
;MVTAVVAQNTHGVRSVHVPPARVLRAQLDAVSDDVIVDAVKIGMLGSTAAVAAVERWLHRVRPPIVVLDPVLHSSSGRRLLPTRALRRWDGLLSCVDLLTPNLPELATLQARFGDWHSSLLHAKDWLSGALRHADELRVGTGNGPLNHFHRGTSAATEHPRRRD
;
A
#
# COMPACT_ATOMS: atom_id res chain seq x y z
N MET A 1 16.26 -7.43 -4.53
CA MET A 1 15.65 -6.57 -5.57
C MET A 1 15.34 -5.19 -5.00
N VAL A 2 15.64 -4.13 -5.74
CA VAL A 2 15.47 -2.73 -5.29
C VAL A 2 14.37 -2.05 -6.10
N THR A 3 13.31 -1.61 -5.42
CA THR A 3 12.17 -0.87 -5.98
C THR A 3 12.31 0.64 -5.82
N ALA A 4 13.11 1.08 -4.85
CA ALA A 4 13.57 2.44 -4.67
C ALA A 4 14.79 2.47 -3.74
N VAL A 5 15.57 3.54 -3.83
CA VAL A 5 16.65 3.86 -2.88
C VAL A 5 16.17 5.00 -2.01
N VAL A 6 16.12 4.78 -0.69
CA VAL A 6 15.63 5.76 0.27
C VAL A 6 16.80 6.25 1.11
N ALA A 7 17.03 7.56 1.15
CA ALA A 7 17.93 8.19 2.10
C ALA A 7 17.13 8.58 3.35
N GLN A 8 17.23 7.79 4.41
CA GLN A 8 16.51 7.99 5.67
C GLN A 8 17.46 7.94 6.87
N ASN A 9 17.14 8.67 7.93
CA ASN A 9 17.72 8.52 9.26
C ASN A 9 16.59 8.54 10.33
N THR A 10 16.95 8.59 11.61
CA THR A 10 16.00 8.65 12.74
C THR A 10 15.08 9.88 12.71
N HIS A 11 15.46 10.94 11.98
CA HIS A 11 14.67 12.16 11.81
C HIS A 11 13.74 12.12 10.59
N GLY A 12 13.80 11.05 9.78
CA GLY A 12 12.88 10.82 8.67
C GLY A 12 13.56 10.67 7.31
N VAL A 13 12.73 10.70 6.27
CA VAL A 13 13.14 10.50 4.88
C VAL A 13 13.62 11.81 4.26
N ARG A 14 14.88 11.85 3.85
CA ARG A 14 15.49 12.99 3.14
C ARG A 14 15.22 12.93 1.64
N SER A 15 15.40 11.78 1.01
CA SER A 15 15.14 11.61 -0.42
C SER A 15 14.73 10.18 -0.77
N VAL A 16 14.03 10.05 -1.89
CA VAL A 16 13.62 8.78 -2.48
C VAL A 16 13.96 8.83 -3.96
N HIS A 17 14.77 7.87 -4.41
CA HIS A 17 15.07 7.66 -5.82
C HIS A 17 14.35 6.39 -6.29
N VAL A 18 13.45 6.52 -7.26
CA VAL A 18 12.75 5.38 -7.85
C VAL A 18 13.40 5.05 -9.18
N PRO A 19 14.09 3.90 -9.31
CA PRO A 19 14.65 3.47 -10.58
C PRO A 19 13.57 3.35 -11.66
N PRO A 20 13.93 3.56 -12.94
CA PRO A 20 13.01 3.30 -14.03
C PRO A 20 12.47 1.87 -13.99
N ALA A 21 11.19 1.66 -14.28
CA ALA A 21 10.55 0.34 -14.17
C ALA A 21 11.21 -0.77 -15.02
N ARG A 22 11.96 -0.41 -16.07
CA ARG A 22 12.78 -1.37 -16.84
C ARG A 22 13.86 -2.04 -16.00
N VAL A 23 14.45 -1.31 -15.04
CA VAL A 23 15.49 -1.82 -14.14
C VAL A 23 14.86 -2.79 -13.14
N LEU A 24 13.65 -2.50 -12.67
CA LEU A 24 12.90 -3.44 -11.82
C LEU A 24 12.56 -4.73 -12.58
N ARG A 25 12.10 -4.62 -13.83
CA ARG A 25 11.84 -5.80 -14.67
C ARG A 25 13.08 -6.65 -14.88
N ALA A 26 14.20 -6.03 -15.26
CA ALA A 26 15.45 -6.76 -15.44
C ALA A 26 15.90 -7.50 -14.18
N GLN A 27 15.71 -6.91 -12.99
CA GLN A 27 15.98 -7.60 -11.72
C GLN A 27 15.03 -8.77 -11.46
N LEU A 28 13.73 -8.59 -11.74
CA LEU A 28 12.72 -9.63 -11.59
C LEU A 28 12.98 -10.81 -12.53
N ASP A 29 13.27 -10.51 -13.79
CA ASP A 29 13.57 -11.50 -14.83
C ASP A 29 14.85 -12.27 -14.45
N ALA A 30 15.94 -11.56 -14.11
CA ALA A 30 17.21 -12.19 -13.73
C ALA A 30 17.07 -13.20 -12.58
N VAL A 31 16.27 -12.90 -11.55
CA VAL A 31 16.02 -13.82 -10.42
C VAL A 31 15.15 -15.01 -10.81
N SER A 32 14.26 -14.84 -11.78
CA SER A 32 13.32 -15.90 -12.16
C SER A 32 13.89 -16.85 -13.21
N ASP A 33 14.95 -16.43 -13.89
CA ASP A 33 15.62 -17.23 -14.90
C ASP A 33 16.52 -18.32 -14.28
N ASP A 34 16.97 -18.14 -13.04
CA ASP A 34 17.94 -19.02 -12.39
C ASP A 34 17.48 -19.60 -11.03
N VAL A 35 16.39 -19.10 -10.45
CA VAL A 35 15.89 -19.54 -9.14
C VAL A 35 14.39 -19.87 -9.16
N ILE A 36 14.03 -20.99 -8.53
CA ILE A 36 12.64 -21.29 -8.19
C ILE A 36 12.26 -20.43 -6.98
N VAL A 37 11.27 -19.56 -7.15
CA VAL A 37 10.84 -18.63 -6.10
C VAL A 37 9.71 -19.27 -5.28
N ASP A 38 10.03 -19.69 -4.06
CA ASP A 38 9.05 -20.28 -3.13
C ASP A 38 8.11 -19.25 -2.49
N ALA A 39 8.60 -18.02 -2.30
CA ALA A 39 7.83 -16.94 -1.69
C ALA A 39 8.32 -15.55 -2.13
N VAL A 40 7.40 -14.58 -2.11
CA VAL A 40 7.67 -13.19 -2.45
C VAL A 40 7.14 -12.28 -1.35
N LYS A 41 7.98 -11.35 -0.88
CA LYS A 41 7.53 -10.22 -0.06
C LYS A 41 7.60 -8.92 -0.86
N ILE A 42 6.49 -8.22 -0.94
CA ILE A 42 6.34 -6.94 -1.62
C ILE A 42 6.29 -5.85 -0.56
N GLY A 43 7.29 -4.96 -0.57
CA GLY A 43 7.30 -3.76 0.25
C GLY A 43 6.91 -2.51 -0.55
N MET A 44 7.60 -1.41 -0.28
CA MET A 44 7.34 -0.13 -0.95
C MET A 44 7.44 -0.23 -2.49
N LEU A 45 6.40 0.24 -3.18
CA LEU A 45 6.38 0.42 -4.64
C LEU A 45 6.29 1.91 -4.96
N GLY A 46 7.37 2.50 -5.48
CA GLY A 46 7.46 3.96 -5.64
C GLY A 46 6.71 4.54 -6.85
N SER A 47 6.09 3.72 -7.70
CA SER A 47 5.40 4.21 -8.91
C SER A 47 4.37 3.23 -9.47
N THR A 48 3.39 3.74 -10.23
CA THR A 48 2.42 2.93 -10.99
C THR A 48 3.10 1.95 -11.94
N ALA A 49 4.22 2.36 -12.55
CA ALA A 49 4.98 1.51 -13.46
C ALA A 49 5.67 0.34 -12.72
N ALA A 50 6.10 0.56 -11.47
CA ALA A 50 6.64 -0.50 -10.62
C ALA A 50 5.54 -1.48 -10.19
N VAL A 51 4.36 -0.99 -9.78
CA VAL A 51 3.19 -1.83 -9.47
C VAL A 51 2.86 -2.73 -10.65
N ALA A 52 2.72 -2.16 -11.85
CA ALA A 52 2.40 -2.93 -13.06
C ALA A 52 3.51 -3.91 -13.47
N ALA A 53 4.78 -3.63 -13.14
CA ALA A 53 5.88 -4.56 -13.40
C ALA A 53 5.80 -5.77 -12.48
N VAL A 54 5.57 -5.55 -11.18
CA VAL A 54 5.42 -6.61 -10.17
C VAL A 54 4.17 -7.44 -10.45
N GLU A 55 3.02 -6.81 -10.70
CA GLU A 55 1.76 -7.48 -11.05
C GLU A 55 1.93 -8.45 -12.22
N ARG A 56 2.48 -7.98 -13.35
CA ARG A 56 2.72 -8.83 -14.53
C ARG A 56 3.68 -9.98 -14.25
N TRP A 57 4.69 -9.73 -13.42
CA TRP A 57 5.66 -10.75 -13.07
C TRP A 57 5.05 -11.84 -12.18
N LEU A 58 4.26 -11.46 -11.17
CA LEU A 58 3.53 -12.40 -10.31
C LEU A 58 2.59 -13.30 -11.11
N HIS A 59 1.88 -12.76 -12.11
CA HIS A 59 1.01 -13.56 -12.97
C HIS A 59 1.77 -14.60 -13.82
N ARG A 60 3.03 -14.32 -14.15
CA ARG A 60 3.89 -15.19 -14.97
C ARG A 60 4.58 -16.25 -14.12
N VAL A 61 5.24 -15.84 -13.03
CA VAL A 61 6.06 -16.73 -12.19
C VAL A 61 5.19 -17.54 -11.22
N ARG A 62 4.05 -16.98 -10.77
CA ARG A 62 3.10 -17.62 -9.85
C ARG A 62 3.79 -18.31 -8.66
N PRO A 63 4.58 -17.55 -7.87
CA PRO A 63 5.18 -18.10 -6.66
C PRO A 63 4.09 -18.64 -5.72
N PRO A 64 4.36 -19.71 -4.95
CA PRO A 64 3.38 -20.31 -4.05
C PRO A 64 2.84 -19.37 -2.96
N ILE A 65 3.65 -18.41 -2.51
CA ILE A 65 3.28 -17.48 -1.43
C ILE A 65 3.66 -16.05 -1.81
N VAL A 66 2.71 -15.13 -1.67
CA VAL A 66 2.90 -13.70 -1.88
C VAL A 66 2.43 -12.90 -0.66
N VAL A 67 3.37 -12.22 -0.02
CA VAL A 67 3.15 -11.32 1.10
C VAL A 67 3.22 -9.88 0.62
N LEU A 68 2.21 -9.07 0.92
CA LEU A 68 2.23 -7.63 0.66
C LEU A 68 2.27 -6.84 1.99
N ASP A 69 3.32 -6.05 2.13
CA ASP A 69 3.49 -5.01 3.14
C ASP A 69 3.09 -3.68 2.49
N PRO A 70 1.87 -3.15 2.77
CA PRO A 70 1.35 -1.95 2.11
C PRO A 70 2.05 -0.69 2.66
N VAL A 71 3.31 -0.50 2.28
CA VAL A 71 4.13 0.66 2.65
C VAL A 71 3.69 1.87 1.83
N LEU A 72 2.65 2.56 2.32
CA LEU A 72 2.03 3.71 1.66
C LEU A 72 2.70 5.04 2.05
N HIS A 73 3.24 5.11 3.26
CA HIS A 73 3.84 6.30 3.84
C HIS A 73 5.16 5.97 4.54
N SER A 74 6.06 6.93 4.59
CA SER A 74 7.25 6.82 5.44
C SER A 74 6.86 6.95 6.91
N SER A 75 7.76 6.54 7.81
CA SER A 75 7.64 6.80 9.26
C SER A 75 7.53 8.30 9.60
N SER A 76 7.91 9.18 8.66
CA SER A 76 7.78 10.64 8.75
C SER A 76 6.54 11.19 8.01
N GLY A 77 5.61 10.34 7.59
CA GLY A 77 4.35 10.71 6.95
C GLY A 77 4.42 11.08 5.47
N ARG A 78 5.59 10.97 4.81
CA ARG A 78 5.72 11.26 3.37
C ARG A 78 5.04 10.17 2.56
N ARG A 79 4.16 10.53 1.63
CA ARG A 79 3.51 9.57 0.71
C ARG A 79 4.56 8.93 -0.21
N LEU A 80 4.58 7.60 -0.24
CA LEU A 80 5.55 6.80 -1.00
C LEU A 80 4.94 6.18 -2.26
N LEU A 81 3.61 6.00 -2.28
CA LEU A 81 2.86 5.49 -3.41
C LEU A 81 1.95 6.61 -3.99
N PRO A 82 2.10 6.99 -5.26
CA PRO A 82 1.22 8.00 -5.87
C PRO A 82 -0.21 7.47 -6.01
N THR A 83 -1.23 8.31 -5.81
CA THR A 83 -2.66 7.96 -5.94
C THR A 83 -2.98 7.20 -7.24
N ARG A 84 -2.42 7.61 -8.38
CA ARG A 84 -2.61 6.92 -9.67
C ARG A 84 -2.14 5.45 -9.67
N ALA A 85 -1.24 5.06 -8.77
CA ALA A 85 -0.82 3.68 -8.60
C ALA A 85 -1.85 2.85 -7.82
N LEU A 86 -2.70 3.49 -7.01
CA LEU A 86 -3.82 2.83 -6.30
C LEU A 86 -4.85 2.26 -7.27
N ARG A 87 -5.00 2.84 -8.47
CA ARG A 87 -5.87 2.28 -9.52
C ARG A 87 -5.48 0.87 -10.00
N ARG A 88 -4.24 0.45 -9.74
CA ARG A 88 -3.72 -0.88 -10.09
C ARG A 88 -3.70 -1.82 -8.89
N TRP A 89 -4.18 -1.36 -7.74
CA TRP A 89 -4.04 -2.08 -6.48
C TRP A 89 -4.91 -3.32 -6.42
N ASP A 90 -6.11 -3.29 -7.00
CA ASP A 90 -7.01 -4.45 -7.05
C ASP A 90 -6.38 -5.64 -7.81
N GLY A 91 -5.70 -5.36 -8.93
CA GLY A 91 -4.97 -6.38 -9.68
C GLY A 91 -3.83 -6.99 -8.86
N LEU A 92 -3.05 -6.16 -8.16
CA LEU A 92 -1.99 -6.65 -7.28
C LEU A 92 -2.54 -7.49 -6.12
N LEU A 93 -3.61 -7.04 -5.47
CA LEU A 93 -4.24 -7.74 -4.34
C LEU A 93 -4.86 -9.10 -4.70
N SER A 94 -5.18 -9.31 -5.98
CA SER A 94 -5.63 -10.61 -6.49
C SER A 94 -4.55 -11.68 -6.42
N CYS A 95 -3.28 -11.26 -6.39
CA CYS A 95 -2.11 -12.14 -6.31
C CYS A 95 -1.54 -12.29 -4.89
N VAL A 96 -2.17 -11.69 -3.87
CA VAL A 96 -1.62 -11.61 -2.51
C VAL A 96 -2.34 -12.57 -1.58
N ASP A 97 -1.56 -13.44 -0.92
CA ASP A 97 -2.00 -14.41 0.07
C ASP A 97 -2.06 -13.81 1.48
N LEU A 98 -1.07 -12.98 1.83
CA LEU A 98 -0.96 -12.38 3.16
C LEU A 98 -0.67 -10.88 3.08
N LEU A 99 -1.43 -10.10 3.84
CA LEU A 99 -1.14 -8.69 4.09
C LEU A 99 -0.44 -8.54 5.43
N THR A 100 0.63 -7.75 5.46
CA THR A 100 1.35 -7.39 6.70
C THR A 100 1.28 -5.88 6.93
N PRO A 101 0.12 -5.32 7.30
CA PRO A 101 0.04 -3.92 7.71
C PRO A 101 0.81 -3.70 9.02
N ASN A 102 1.09 -2.44 9.36
CA ASN A 102 1.85 -2.12 10.56
C ASN A 102 1.05 -2.41 11.86
N LEU A 103 1.75 -2.50 12.99
CA LEU A 103 1.19 -2.90 14.29
C LEU A 103 -0.06 -2.11 14.73
N PRO A 104 -0.09 -0.77 14.63
CA PRO A 104 -1.30 0.00 14.96
C PRO A 104 -2.54 -0.39 14.14
N GLU A 105 -2.36 -0.66 12.85
CA GLU A 105 -3.43 -1.06 11.93
C GLU A 105 -3.95 -2.47 12.26
N LEU A 106 -3.05 -3.41 12.61
CA LEU A 106 -3.43 -4.79 12.92
C LEU A 106 -4.02 -4.96 14.33
N ALA A 107 -3.48 -4.25 15.33
CA ALA A 107 -3.92 -4.36 16.73
C ALA A 107 -5.37 -3.87 16.94
N THR A 108 -5.77 -2.83 16.19
CA THR A 108 -7.15 -2.33 16.20
C THR A 108 -8.15 -3.37 15.67
N LEU A 109 -7.74 -4.15 14.68
CA LEU A 109 -8.61 -5.16 14.06
C LEU A 109 -8.70 -6.42 14.93
N GLN A 110 -7.58 -6.89 15.48
CA GLN A 110 -7.62 -8.04 16.39
C GLN A 110 -8.45 -7.77 17.65
N ALA A 111 -8.30 -6.59 18.26
CA ALA A 111 -9.09 -6.22 19.43
C ALA A 111 -10.61 -6.17 19.14
N ARG A 112 -10.98 -5.97 17.88
CA ARG A 112 -12.39 -5.89 17.43
C ARG A 112 -12.98 -7.24 17.05
N PHE A 113 -12.20 -8.11 16.39
CA PHE A 113 -12.72 -9.35 15.80
C PHE A 113 -12.35 -10.61 16.59
N GLY A 114 -11.35 -10.56 17.47
CA GLY A 114 -10.99 -11.66 18.36
C GLY A 114 -10.32 -12.86 17.68
N ASP A 115 -10.38 -12.96 16.34
CA ASP A 115 -9.72 -14.00 15.56
C ASP A 115 -8.86 -13.41 14.42
N TRP A 116 -7.72 -14.03 14.16
CA TRP A 116 -6.74 -13.53 13.20
C TRP A 116 -7.18 -13.70 11.73
N HIS A 117 -7.98 -14.71 11.41
CA HIS A 117 -8.43 -14.96 10.03
C HIS A 117 -9.42 -13.89 9.58
N SER A 118 -10.47 -13.63 10.36
CA SER A 118 -11.43 -12.56 10.10
C SER A 118 -10.76 -11.19 10.20
N SER A 119 -9.80 -11.00 11.12
CA SER A 119 -9.02 -9.76 11.19
C SER A 119 -8.27 -9.50 9.89
N LEU A 120 -7.65 -10.52 9.28
CA LEU A 120 -6.95 -10.38 8.00
C LEU A 120 -7.91 -10.16 6.82
N LEU A 121 -9.03 -10.87 6.75
CA LEU A 121 -10.06 -10.67 5.71
C LEU A 121 -10.64 -9.25 5.78
N HIS A 122 -10.99 -8.79 6.98
CA HIS A 122 -11.48 -7.43 7.20
C HIS A 122 -10.39 -6.38 7.01
N ALA A 123 -9.13 -6.66 7.37
CA ALA A 123 -8.00 -5.77 7.05
C ALA A 123 -7.87 -5.58 5.54
N LYS A 124 -7.94 -6.67 4.76
CA LYS A 124 -7.85 -6.64 3.29
C LYS A 124 -8.96 -5.77 2.70
N ASP A 125 -10.20 -6.03 3.10
CA ASP A 125 -11.37 -5.34 2.59
C ASP A 125 -11.39 -3.85 3.02
N TRP A 126 -11.06 -3.57 4.28
CA TRP A 126 -10.99 -2.22 4.82
C TRP A 126 -9.83 -1.41 4.23
N LEU A 127 -8.62 -1.98 4.09
CA LEU A 127 -7.48 -1.29 3.46
C LEU A 127 -7.77 -0.98 2.01
N SER A 128 -8.40 -1.91 1.29
CA SER A 128 -8.80 -1.71 -0.11
C SER A 128 -9.78 -0.55 -0.25
N GLY A 129 -10.78 -0.47 0.63
CA GLY A 129 -11.72 0.64 0.64
C GLY A 129 -11.09 1.96 1.11
N ALA A 130 -10.27 1.93 2.16
CA ALA A 130 -9.58 3.11 2.69
C ALA A 130 -8.59 3.73 1.70
N LEU A 131 -7.96 2.89 0.87
CA LEU A 131 -7.13 3.32 -0.25
C LEU A 131 -7.93 3.92 -1.39
N ARG A 132 -9.04 3.28 -1.79
CA ARG A 132 -9.92 3.75 -2.87
C ARG A 132 -10.54 5.12 -2.59
N HIS A 133 -10.86 5.40 -1.33
CA HIS A 133 -11.52 6.64 -0.89
C HIS A 133 -10.54 7.63 -0.24
N ALA A 134 -9.23 7.38 -0.33
CA ALA A 134 -8.20 8.23 0.28
C ALA A 134 -8.21 9.67 -0.28
N ASP A 135 -8.60 9.83 -1.55
CA ASP A 135 -8.64 11.15 -2.21
C ASP A 135 -9.87 11.99 -1.82
N GLU A 136 -10.86 11.40 -1.13
CA GLU A 136 -12.11 12.07 -0.74
C GLU A 136 -11.97 12.91 0.53
N LEU A 137 -10.95 12.61 1.34
CA LEU A 137 -10.64 13.36 2.54
C LEU A 137 -9.93 14.67 2.18
N ARG A 138 -10.70 15.78 2.08
CA ARG A 138 -10.17 17.15 1.93
C ARG A 138 -9.68 17.72 3.26
N VAL A 139 -8.80 17.00 3.97
CA VAL A 139 -8.26 17.42 5.27
C VAL A 139 -6.88 18.08 5.12
N GLY A 140 -6.89 19.41 5.02
CA GLY A 140 -5.70 20.26 5.11
C GLY A 140 -4.69 20.15 3.94
N THR A 141 -3.60 20.90 4.04
CA THR A 141 -2.48 20.89 3.07
C THR A 141 -1.44 19.79 3.38
N GLY A 142 -1.80 18.82 4.22
CA GLY A 142 -0.94 17.72 4.66
C GLY A 142 -1.04 16.47 3.79
N ASN A 143 -0.20 15.47 4.07
CA ASN A 143 -0.13 14.23 3.30
C ASN A 143 -1.44 13.43 3.48
N GLY A 144 -2.29 13.40 2.45
CA GLY A 144 -3.65 12.86 2.53
C GLY A 144 -3.71 11.48 3.22
N PRO A 145 -4.52 11.29 4.26
CA PRO A 145 -4.57 10.06 5.05
C PRO A 145 -5.28 8.90 4.33
N LEU A 146 -5.11 7.68 4.83
CA LEU A 146 -6.05 6.58 4.53
C LEU A 146 -7.44 7.01 4.97
N ASN A 147 -8.47 6.76 4.15
CA ASN A 147 -9.83 7.07 4.57
C ASN A 147 -10.38 6.00 5.51
N HIS A 148 -10.01 6.15 6.78
CA HIS A 148 -10.47 5.28 7.87
C HIS A 148 -12.00 5.24 8.00
N PHE A 149 -12.69 6.26 7.47
CA PHE A 149 -14.13 6.47 7.55
C PHE A 149 -14.87 6.25 6.21
N HIS A 150 -14.23 5.61 5.22
CA HIS A 150 -14.86 5.37 3.92
C HIS A 150 -16.16 4.54 4.00
N ARG A 151 -16.37 3.81 5.10
CA ARG A 151 -17.61 3.05 5.37
C ARG A 151 -18.68 3.83 6.14
N GLY A 152 -18.37 5.06 6.53
CA GLY A 152 -19.20 5.90 7.38
C GLY A 152 -19.25 7.33 6.85
N THR A 153 -19.90 7.53 5.71
CA THR A 153 -20.37 8.86 5.30
C THR A 153 -21.79 8.74 4.77
N SER A 154 -22.76 8.78 5.68
CA SER A 154 -24.08 9.30 5.34
C SER A 154 -24.07 10.80 5.67
N ALA A 155 -24.22 11.58 4.59
CA ALA A 155 -24.61 12.98 4.47
C ALA A 155 -24.56 13.94 5.68
N ALA A 156 -23.94 15.11 5.40
CA ALA A 156 -24.32 16.47 5.83
C ALA A 156 -24.29 16.82 7.33
N THR A 157 -23.60 17.91 7.65
CA THR A 157 -24.21 19.11 8.26
C THR A 157 -23.26 20.29 8.08
N GLU A 158 -23.64 21.23 7.21
CA GLU A 158 -23.11 22.59 7.20
C GLU A 158 -23.30 23.23 8.58
N HIS A 159 -22.24 23.80 9.16
CA HIS A 159 -22.37 24.63 10.37
C HIS A 159 -22.48 26.11 9.96
N PRO A 160 -23.53 26.85 10.36
CA PRO A 160 -23.74 28.22 9.92
C PRO A 160 -22.73 29.18 10.56
N ARG A 161 -22.22 30.13 9.76
CA ARG A 161 -21.40 31.24 10.25
C ARG A 161 -22.22 32.08 11.23
N ARG A 162 -21.79 32.16 12.50
CA ARG A 162 -22.25 33.20 13.41
C ARG A 162 -21.47 34.48 13.16
N ARG A 163 -22.23 35.52 12.83
CA ARG A 163 -21.88 36.93 13.05
C ARG A 163 -21.76 37.13 14.56
N ASP A 164 -20.69 37.79 15.00
CA ASP A 164 -20.73 39.15 15.58
C ASP A 164 -19.30 39.67 15.71
#